data_AF-A0A3A6NY32-F1
#
_entry.id   AF-A0A3A6NY32-F1
#
_cell.length_a   1.000
_cell.length_b   1.000
_cell.length_c   1.000
_cell.angle_alpha   90.00
_cell.angle_beta   90.00
_cell.angle_gamma   90.00
#
_symmetry.space_group_name_H-M   'P 1'
#
loop_
_entity.id
_entity.type
_entity.pdbx_description
1 polymer ?
#
loop_
_entity_poly.entity_id
_entity_poly.type
_entity_poly.pdbx_seq_one_letter_code
_entity_poly.pdbx_strand_id
1 'polypeptide(L)'
;MNNLNNNYILVLVTFFILAPISIRAEYCAVGKIEGEVCTGFVIESCKFITVDAVKGDEGKLYTVKECYSEVSEYNEGKGRCWVNTKSKGGGALSWALNAATQPEFFHKNENGEYEEMDVEYITFKCVRR
;
A
#
# COMPACT_ATOMS: atom_id res chain seq x y z
N MET A 1 41.09 26.07 -32.25
CA MET A 1 40.60 25.36 -31.06
C MET A 1 39.45 26.18 -30.49
N ASN A 2 38.38 25.53 -29.99
CA ASN A 2 37.14 26.10 -29.45
C ASN A 2 35.95 26.16 -30.43
N ASN A 3 35.36 25.01 -30.76
CA ASN A 3 33.93 24.98 -31.16
C ASN A 3 33.21 23.63 -30.89
N LEU A 4 33.89 22.67 -30.24
CA LEU A 4 33.30 21.36 -29.92
C LEU A 4 32.58 21.34 -28.56
N ASN A 5 32.84 22.28 -27.65
CA ASN A 5 32.24 22.28 -26.31
C ASN A 5 30.78 22.75 -26.26
N ASN A 6 30.33 23.54 -27.25
CA ASN A 6 29.01 24.18 -27.19
C ASN A 6 27.86 23.20 -27.45
N ASN A 7 28.08 22.17 -28.30
CA ASN A 7 27.06 21.20 -28.66
C ASN A 7 26.82 20.15 -27.55
N TYR A 8 27.87 19.72 -26.82
CA TYR A 8 27.70 18.77 -25.70
C TYR A 8 26.95 19.39 -24.52
N ILE A 9 27.21 20.67 -24.24
CA ILE A 9 26.48 21.41 -23.20
C ILE A 9 25.00 21.51 -23.59
N LEU A 10 24.69 21.79 -24.86
CA LEU A 10 23.31 21.90 -25.32
C LEU A 10 22.55 20.57 -25.22
N VAL A 11 23.20 19.45 -25.58
CA VAL A 11 22.63 18.08 -25.46
C VAL A 11 22.41 17.68 -24.00
N LEU A 12 23.36 17.97 -23.10
CA LEU A 12 23.21 17.68 -21.67
C LEU A 12 22.10 18.52 -21.02
N VAL A 13 21.99 19.80 -21.39
CA VAL A 13 20.92 20.68 -20.90
C VAL A 13 19.55 20.23 -21.42
N THR A 14 19.44 19.78 -22.67
CA THR A 14 18.15 19.25 -23.19
C THR A 14 17.76 17.92 -22.55
N PHE A 15 18.73 17.06 -22.19
CA PHE A 15 18.44 15.79 -21.52
C PHE A 15 17.88 15.97 -20.10
N PHE A 16 18.36 16.97 -19.36
CA PHE A 16 17.87 17.25 -17.99
C PHE A 16 16.49 17.93 -17.94
N ILE A 17 16.11 18.70 -18.98
CA ILE A 17 14.80 19.39 -19.02
C ILE A 17 13.65 18.42 -19.37
N LEU A 18 13.95 17.29 -20.01
CA LEU A 18 12.96 16.29 -20.41
C LEU A 18 12.76 15.17 -19.39
N ALA A 19 13.46 15.18 -18.25
CA ALA A 19 13.20 14.22 -17.19
C ALA A 19 11.81 14.52 -16.59
N PRO A 20 10.80 13.65 -16.76
CA PRO A 20 9.51 13.87 -16.12
C PRO A 20 9.74 13.82 -14.61
N ILE A 21 9.51 14.95 -13.94
CA ILE A 21 9.35 15.01 -12.50
C ILE A 21 8.06 14.28 -12.18
N SER A 22 8.16 12.98 -11.94
CA SER A 22 7.05 12.16 -11.46
C SER A 22 6.73 12.60 -10.04
N ILE A 23 5.89 13.63 -9.89
CA ILE A 23 5.25 13.95 -8.63
C ILE A 23 4.29 12.79 -8.35
N ARG A 24 4.76 11.80 -7.59
CA ARG A 24 3.89 10.73 -7.09
C ARG A 24 3.09 11.29 -5.94
N ALA A 25 1.77 11.30 -6.08
CA ALA A 25 0.88 11.67 -5.00
C ALA A 25 1.05 10.68 -3.84
N GLU A 26 1.27 11.18 -2.64
CA GLU A 26 1.37 10.34 -1.43
C GLU A 26 0.06 10.39 -0.66
N TYR A 27 -0.44 9.22 -0.26
CA TYR A 27 -1.68 9.06 0.49
C TYR A 27 -1.34 8.69 1.92
N CYS A 28 -1.43 9.65 2.84
CA CYS A 28 -1.09 9.45 4.23
C CYS A 28 -2.35 9.30 5.09
N ALA A 29 -2.36 8.26 5.93
CA ALA A 29 -3.40 8.03 6.91
C ALA A 29 -3.48 9.18 7.92
N VAL A 30 -4.70 9.59 8.25
CA VAL A 30 -5.00 10.60 9.29
C VAL A 30 -5.82 9.99 10.44
N GLY A 31 -5.72 8.68 10.62
CA GLY A 31 -6.43 7.93 11.63
C GLY A 31 -6.06 6.44 11.59
N LYS A 32 -6.86 5.63 12.27
CA LYS A 32 -6.67 4.18 12.31
C LYS A 32 -6.77 3.57 10.91
N ILE A 33 -5.91 2.59 10.66
CA ILE A 33 -5.98 1.71 9.51
C ILE A 33 -6.84 0.52 9.90
N GLU A 34 -7.82 0.19 9.05
CA GLU A 34 -8.78 -0.89 9.30
C GLU A 34 -8.68 -1.91 8.16
N GLY A 35 -8.79 -3.19 8.48
CA GLY A 35 -8.92 -4.27 7.49
C GLY A 35 -10.35 -4.80 7.47
N GLU A 36 -10.87 -5.10 6.28
CA GLU A 36 -12.12 -5.86 6.18
C GLU A 36 -11.83 -7.34 6.40
N VAL A 37 -12.47 -7.91 7.42
CA VAL A 37 -12.41 -9.35 7.74
C VAL A 37 -13.80 -9.93 7.57
N CYS A 38 -13.94 -10.88 6.65
CA CYS A 38 -15.18 -11.57 6.38
C CYS A 38 -15.17 -12.98 7.00
N THR A 39 -16.30 -13.39 7.57
CA THR A 39 -16.47 -14.71 8.18
C THR A 39 -17.77 -15.35 7.71
N GLY A 40 -17.76 -16.67 7.48
CA GLY A 40 -18.93 -17.45 7.08
C GLY A 40 -18.76 -18.16 5.73
N PHE A 41 -19.37 -19.34 5.59
CA PHE A 41 -19.28 -20.19 4.39
C PHE A 41 -20.58 -20.17 3.54
N VAL A 42 -21.65 -19.54 4.03
CA VAL A 42 -22.99 -19.51 3.39
C VAL A 42 -23.65 -18.13 3.51
N ILE A 43 -23.56 -17.49 4.68
CA ILE A 43 -23.91 -16.08 4.89
C ILE A 43 -22.64 -15.41 5.36
N GLU A 44 -22.09 -14.55 4.52
CA GLU A 44 -20.84 -13.86 4.78
C GLU A 44 -21.12 -12.59 5.60
N SER A 45 -20.46 -12.47 6.76
CA SER A 45 -20.49 -11.28 7.59
C SER A 45 -19.10 -10.66 7.62
N CYS A 46 -19.01 -9.44 7.10
CA CYS A 46 -17.78 -8.66 7.06
C CYS A 46 -17.80 -7.57 8.13
N LYS A 47 -16.66 -7.37 8.78
CA LYS A 47 -16.44 -6.28 9.74
C LYS A 47 -15.11 -5.60 9.49
N PHE A 48 -15.05 -4.32 9.80
CA PHE A 48 -13.80 -3.55 9.82
C PHE A 48 -13.15 -3.68 11.19
N ILE A 49 -11.92 -4.19 11.24
CA ILE A 49 -11.12 -4.33 12.46
C ILE A 49 -9.87 -3.47 12.32
N THR A 50 -9.43 -2.83 13.39
CA THR A 50 -8.18 -2.05 13.39
C THR A 50 -6.98 -2.96 13.13
N VAL A 51 -6.09 -2.52 12.24
CA VAL A 51 -4.82 -3.18 11.99
C VAL A 51 -3.75 -2.52 12.86
N ASP A 52 -3.23 -3.27 13.82
CA ASP A 52 -2.26 -2.78 14.80
C ASP A 52 -0.82 -3.14 14.41
N ALA A 53 -0.63 -4.23 13.68
CA ALA A 53 0.69 -4.64 13.21
C ALA A 53 0.65 -5.41 11.88
N VAL A 54 1.81 -5.48 11.25
CA VAL A 54 2.12 -6.31 10.08
C VAL A 54 3.37 -7.13 10.39
N LYS A 55 3.40 -8.39 9.98
CA LYS A 55 4.59 -9.22 10.11
C LYS A 55 5.49 -9.03 8.90
N GLY A 56 6.75 -8.70 9.16
CA GLY A 56 7.78 -8.64 8.12
C GLY A 56 8.39 -10.01 7.85
N ASP A 57 9.24 -10.09 6.82
CA ASP A 57 9.85 -11.34 6.34
C ASP A 57 10.67 -12.10 7.42
N GLU A 58 11.17 -11.40 8.43
CA GLU A 58 11.90 -11.98 9.57
C GLU A 58 10.97 -12.58 10.66
N GLY A 59 9.65 -12.57 10.45
CA GLY A 59 8.67 -13.00 11.44
C GLY A 59 8.42 -12.00 12.58
N LYS A 60 9.06 -10.83 12.55
CA LYS A 60 8.85 -9.76 13.52
C LYS A 60 7.64 -8.92 13.15
N LEU A 61 6.92 -8.46 14.18
CA LEU A 61 5.80 -7.53 14.03
C LEU A 61 6.29 -6.08 13.96
N TYR A 62 5.74 -5.32 13.03
CA TYR A 62 6.02 -3.92 12.80
C TYR A 62 4.70 -3.13 12.76
N THR A 63 4.77 -1.84 13.05
CA THR A 63 3.64 -0.94 12.83
C THR A 63 3.31 -0.85 11.34
N VAL A 64 2.02 -0.77 11.03
CA VAL A 64 1.54 -0.62 9.65
C VAL A 64 2.05 0.70 9.08
N LYS A 65 2.46 0.69 7.81
CA LYS A 65 2.89 1.91 7.10
C LYS A 65 1.74 2.93 7.05
N GLU A 66 2.01 4.18 7.39
CA GLU A 66 0.97 5.21 7.41
C GLU A 66 0.81 5.95 6.07
N CYS A 67 1.86 5.97 5.22
CA CYS A 67 1.83 6.66 3.94
C CYS A 67 2.10 5.72 2.77
N TYR A 68 1.28 5.82 1.73
CA TYR A 68 1.34 4.97 0.54
C TYR A 68 1.56 5.85 -0.69
N SER A 69 2.54 5.50 -1.52
CA SER A 69 2.77 6.21 -2.78
C SER A 69 1.64 5.98 -3.80
N GLU A 70 0.87 4.90 -3.62
CA GLU A 70 -0.23 4.50 -4.47
C GLU A 70 -1.28 3.80 -3.61
N VAL A 71 -2.56 4.01 -3.94
CA VAL A 71 -3.71 3.33 -3.33
C VAL A 71 -4.53 2.70 -4.45
N SER A 72 -5.20 1.59 -4.16
CA SER A 72 -6.07 0.89 -5.10
C SER A 72 -7.31 1.71 -5.42
N GLU A 73 -7.86 2.41 -4.42
CA GLU A 73 -8.97 3.34 -4.60
C GLU A 73 -8.80 4.55 -3.67
N TYR A 74 -9.17 5.73 -4.17
CA TYR A 74 -9.28 6.96 -3.39
C TYR A 74 -10.65 7.59 -3.60
N ASN A 75 -11.39 7.78 -2.51
CA ASN A 75 -12.66 8.49 -2.50
C ASN A 75 -12.45 9.90 -1.95
N GLU A 76 -12.38 10.89 -2.84
CA GLU A 76 -12.14 12.29 -2.48
C GLU A 76 -13.26 12.87 -1.60
N GLY A 77 -14.52 12.57 -1.89
CA GLY A 77 -15.66 13.09 -1.13
C GLY A 77 -15.73 12.58 0.31
N LYS A 78 -15.17 11.40 0.59
CA LYS A 78 -15.09 10.81 1.93
C LYS A 78 -13.70 10.94 2.57
N GLY A 79 -12.70 11.43 1.85
CA GLY A 79 -11.31 11.47 2.29
C GLY A 79 -10.80 10.10 2.73
N ARG A 80 -11.07 9.05 1.94
CA ARG A 80 -10.79 7.66 2.32
C ARG A 80 -10.02 6.93 1.23
N CYS A 81 -9.10 6.08 1.65
CA CYS A 81 -8.21 5.32 0.78
C CYS A 81 -8.36 3.81 1.02
N TRP A 82 -8.08 3.02 -0.01
CA TRP A 82 -8.06 1.57 0.03
C TRP A 82 -6.78 1.04 -0.60
N VAL A 83 -6.16 0.05 0.03
CA VAL A 83 -5.02 -0.68 -0.51
C VAL A 83 -5.36 -2.16 -0.50
N ASN A 84 -5.45 -2.76 -1.68
CA ASN A 84 -5.62 -4.20 -1.81
C ASN A 84 -4.37 -4.90 -1.28
N THR A 85 -4.57 -5.82 -0.34
CA THR A 85 -3.49 -6.60 0.26
C THR A 85 -3.20 -7.86 -0.56
N LYS A 86 -4.22 -8.35 -1.29
CA LYS A 86 -4.13 -9.50 -2.18
C LYS A 86 -3.96 -9.07 -3.64
N SER A 87 -2.88 -9.49 -4.30
CA SER A 87 -2.69 -9.29 -5.75
C SER A 87 -3.74 -10.09 -6.54
N LYS A 88 -4.58 -9.39 -7.31
CA LYS A 88 -5.55 -9.99 -8.24
C LYS A 88 -4.90 -10.43 -9.57
N GLY A 89 -3.69 -11.00 -9.52
CA GLY A 89 -2.97 -11.52 -10.69
C GLY A 89 -3.46 -12.92 -11.10
N GLY A 90 -3.66 -13.17 -12.40
CA GLY A 90 -4.42 -14.30 -12.94
C GLY A 90 -3.83 -15.70 -12.73
N GLY A 91 -4.65 -16.61 -12.18
CA GLY A 91 -4.48 -18.06 -12.27
C GLY A 91 -3.81 -18.76 -11.08
N ALA A 92 -3.85 -20.10 -11.12
CA ALA A 92 -3.39 -21.02 -10.08
C ALA A 92 -1.85 -21.05 -9.85
N LEU A 93 -1.09 -20.09 -10.36
CA LEU A 93 0.33 -19.89 -10.01
C LEU A 93 0.53 -18.59 -9.23
N SER A 94 -0.25 -17.56 -9.57
CA SER A 94 -0.26 -16.27 -8.90
C SER A 94 -0.74 -16.39 -7.45
N TRP A 95 -1.77 -17.20 -7.15
CA TRP A 95 -2.23 -17.41 -5.76
C TRP A 95 -1.13 -17.97 -4.83
N ALA A 96 -0.32 -18.92 -5.29
CA ALA A 96 0.71 -19.58 -4.48
C ALA A 96 1.90 -18.66 -4.20
N LEU A 97 2.32 -17.87 -5.20
CA LEU A 97 3.33 -16.83 -5.05
C LEU A 97 2.84 -15.66 -4.17
N ASN A 98 1.56 -15.29 -4.32
CA ASN A 98 0.94 -14.24 -3.52
C ASN A 98 0.73 -14.68 -2.06
N ALA A 99 0.37 -15.94 -1.79
CA ALA A 99 0.20 -16.43 -0.42
C ALA A 99 1.51 -16.42 0.39
N ALA A 100 2.65 -16.59 -0.27
CA ALA A 100 3.96 -16.56 0.38
C ALA A 100 4.54 -15.15 0.58
N THR A 101 3.96 -14.12 -0.08
CA THR A 101 4.49 -12.74 -0.09
C THR A 101 3.47 -11.72 0.39
N GLN A 102 2.27 -12.16 0.78
CA GLN A 102 1.26 -11.29 1.36
C GLN A 102 1.65 -10.92 2.78
N PRO A 103 1.60 -9.61 3.13
CA PRO A 103 1.78 -9.21 4.50
C PRO A 103 0.69 -9.85 5.39
N GLU A 104 1.12 -10.57 6.43
CA GLU A 104 0.21 -11.03 7.50
C GLU A 104 -0.13 -9.83 8.40
N PHE A 105 -1.41 -9.54 8.57
CA PHE A 105 -1.89 -8.40 9.36
C PHE A 105 -2.44 -8.87 10.71
N PHE A 106 -2.26 -8.04 11.73
CA PHE A 106 -2.61 -8.39 13.11
C PHE A 106 -3.40 -7.29 13.79
N HIS A 107 -4.38 -7.69 14.59
CA HIS A 107 -5.11 -6.83 15.53
C HIS A 107 -4.71 -7.17 16.96
N LYS A 108 -4.65 -6.17 17.84
CA LYS A 108 -4.40 -6.36 19.25
C LYS A 108 -5.71 -6.44 20.03
N ASN A 109 -6.00 -7.60 20.60
CA ASN A 109 -7.23 -7.84 21.35
C ASN A 109 -7.24 -7.13 22.73
N GLU A 110 -8.36 -7.25 23.46
CA GLU A 110 -8.53 -6.61 24.78
C GLU A 110 -7.53 -7.10 25.84
N ASN A 111 -7.00 -8.31 25.68
CA ASN A 111 -5.95 -8.87 26.56
C ASN A 111 -4.55 -8.36 26.20
N GLY A 112 -4.43 -7.61 25.09
CA GLY A 112 -3.17 -7.11 24.58
C GLY A 112 -2.39 -8.12 23.72
N GLU A 113 -3.02 -9.22 23.30
CA GLU A 113 -2.42 -10.23 22.43
C GLU A 113 -2.67 -9.91 20.95
N TYR A 114 -1.76 -10.31 20.07
CA TYR A 114 -1.91 -10.12 18.63
C TYR A 114 -2.62 -11.32 17.99
N GLU A 115 -3.71 -11.05 17.29
CA GLU A 115 -4.49 -12.01 16.52
C GLU A 115 -4.31 -11.73 15.02
N GLU A 116 -3.95 -12.77 14.26
CA GLU A 116 -3.83 -12.69 12.81
C GLU A 116 -5.20 -12.46 12.16
N MET A 117 -5.22 -11.63 11.12
CA MET A 117 -6.42 -11.29 10.37
C MET A 117 -6.23 -11.60 8.89
N ASP A 118 -7.17 -12.36 8.32
CA ASP A 118 -7.28 -12.50 6.87
C ASP A 118 -8.01 -11.29 6.29
N VAL A 119 -7.25 -10.31 5.79
CA VAL A 119 -7.78 -9.06 5.22
C VAL A 119 -7.65 -9.06 3.70
N GLU A 120 -8.74 -8.73 2.99
CA GLU A 120 -8.70 -8.58 1.52
C GLU A 120 -8.14 -7.22 1.09
N TYR A 121 -8.43 -6.19 1.86
CA TYR A 121 -7.89 -4.85 1.71
C TYR A 121 -7.81 -4.14 3.07
N ILE A 122 -6.95 -3.15 3.14
CA ILE A 122 -6.94 -2.18 4.22
C ILE A 122 -7.56 -0.86 3.74
N THR A 123 -8.24 -0.17 4.65
CA THR A 123 -8.89 1.12 4.42
C THR A 123 -8.59 2.10 5.56
N PHE A 124 -8.46 3.37 5.21
CA PHE A 124 -8.14 4.41 6.18
C PHE A 124 -8.59 5.78 5.68
N LYS A 125 -8.89 6.69 6.61
CA LYS A 125 -9.01 8.11 6.27
C LYS A 125 -7.65 8.62 5.83
N CYS A 126 -7.60 9.35 4.73
CA CYS A 126 -6.34 9.77 4.13
C CYS A 126 -6.38 11.19 3.58
N VAL A 127 -5.20 11.78 3.45
CA VAL A 127 -4.97 13.02 2.70
C VAL A 127 -4.01 12.74 1.55
N ARG A 128 -4.30 13.30 0.37
CA ARG A 128 -3.41 13.26 -0.79
C ARG A 128 -2.44 14.44 -0.73
N ARG A 129 -1.15 14.17 -0.76
CA ARG A 129 -0.05 15.15 -0.76
C ARG A 129 0.68 15.15 -2.09
#